data_AF-A0A4V3HQF8-F1
#
_entry.id   AF-A0A4V3HQF8-F1
#
_cell.length_a   1.000
_cell.length_b   1.000
_cell.length_c   1.000
_cell.angle_alpha   90.00
_cell.angle_beta   90.00
_cell.angle_gamma   90.00
#
_symmetry.space_group_name_H-M   'P 1'
#
loop_
_entity.id
_entity.type
_entity.pdbx_description
1 polymer ?
#
loop_
_entity_poly.entity_id
_entity_poly.type
_entity_poly.pdbx_seq_one_letter_code
_entity_poly.pdbx_strand_id
1 'polypeptide(L)'
;MSSSLTVQKPPTPFSITGKSVFLAGSIEMGSAPDWQAALTETLSARLPSTTIAVLNPRRGNWDGGWVQSIHNAQFKEQVDWELDAQYTCDVIAMYFSPGTKSPISLLELGLYAASGKIVVCCPEGFWRKGNVEIVCHRYGIKLCESMEEFEDEVTRRLQE
;
A
#
# COMPACT_ATOMS: atom_id res chain seq x y z
N MET A 1 -15.71 -19.78 12.19
CA MET A 1 -14.31 -19.61 11.76
C MET A 1 -13.73 -18.48 12.61
N SER A 2 -12.53 -18.64 13.17
CA SER A 2 -11.88 -17.53 13.89
C SER A 2 -11.53 -16.46 12.87
N SER A 3 -11.95 -15.21 13.11
CA SER A 3 -11.39 -14.06 12.40
C SER A 3 -9.91 -13.94 12.75
N SER A 4 -9.11 -13.52 11.79
CA SER A 4 -7.68 -13.29 11.98
C SER A 4 -7.17 -12.26 11.01
N LEU A 5 -6.39 -11.30 11.50
CA LEU A 5 -5.57 -10.43 10.68
C LEU A 5 -4.16 -11.02 10.62
N THR A 6 -3.62 -11.18 9.42
CA THR A 6 -2.26 -11.67 9.20
C THR A 6 -1.46 -10.65 8.40
N VAL A 7 -0.23 -10.37 8.84
CA VAL A 7 0.69 -9.48 8.13
C VAL A 7 1.74 -10.34 7.43
N GLN A 8 1.85 -10.19 6.12
CA GLN A 8 2.77 -10.93 5.27
C GLN A 8 3.72 -9.94 4.60
N LYS A 9 5.01 -10.30 4.54
CA LYS A 9 6.09 -9.42 4.08
C LYS A 9 7.02 -10.17 3.14
N PRO A 10 7.62 -9.48 2.15
CA PRO A 10 8.64 -10.09 1.30
C PRO A 10 9.91 -10.42 2.11
N PRO A 11 10.69 -11.43 1.70
CA PRO A 11 10.53 -12.22 0.49
C PRO A 11 9.63 -13.46 0.64
N THR A 12 9.02 -13.66 1.82
CA THR A 12 8.20 -14.85 2.07
C THR A 12 7.01 -14.88 1.11
N PRO A 13 6.75 -16.00 0.41
CA PRO A 13 5.55 -16.16 -0.39
C PRO A 13 4.30 -15.87 0.44
N PHE A 14 3.36 -15.15 -0.14
CA PHE A 14 2.11 -14.81 0.53
C PHE A 14 0.97 -15.74 0.11
N SER A 15 -0.05 -15.83 0.95
CA SER A 15 -1.31 -16.49 0.66
C SER A 15 -2.47 -15.63 1.14
N ILE A 16 -3.49 -15.46 0.32
CA ILE A 16 -4.66 -14.66 0.67
C ILE A 16 -5.77 -15.59 1.15
N THR A 17 -6.32 -15.30 2.33
CA THR A 17 -7.53 -15.92 2.86
C THR A 17 -8.43 -14.83 3.38
N GLY A 18 -9.70 -14.84 2.98
CA GLY A 18 -10.62 -13.74 3.30
C GLY A 18 -10.35 -12.51 2.44
N LYS A 19 -10.44 -11.32 3.05
CA LYS A 19 -10.17 -10.04 2.40
C LYS A 19 -8.67 -9.75 2.39
N SER A 20 -8.22 -8.92 1.47
CA SER A 20 -6.81 -8.56 1.35
C SER A 20 -6.56 -7.10 1.04
N VAL A 21 -5.49 -6.56 1.63
CA VAL A 21 -5.04 -5.19 1.38
C VAL A 21 -3.53 -5.15 1.16
N PHE A 22 -3.10 -4.48 0.10
CA PHE A 22 -1.70 -4.14 -0.13
C PHE A 22 -1.40 -2.72 0.34
N LEU A 23 -0.29 -2.54 1.06
CA LEU A 23 0.12 -1.26 1.65
C LEU A 23 1.17 -0.56 0.77
N ALA A 24 0.70 0.07 -0.33
CA ALA A 24 1.54 0.82 -1.26
C ALA A 24 1.87 2.22 -0.74
N GLY A 25 2.97 2.81 -1.23
CA GLY A 25 3.30 4.20 -0.92
C GLY A 25 4.61 4.37 -0.16
N SER A 26 4.72 5.46 0.59
CA SER A 26 5.99 5.91 1.17
C SER A 26 6.58 4.91 2.18
N ILE A 27 7.82 4.47 1.92
CA ILE A 27 8.65 3.63 2.81
C ILE A 27 10.06 4.24 2.97
N GLU A 28 10.18 5.56 2.84
CA GLU A 28 11.47 6.25 2.92
C GLU A 28 12.01 6.17 4.36
N MET A 29 12.97 5.27 4.57
CA MET A 29 13.52 4.88 5.86
C MET A 29 14.03 6.10 6.64
N GLY A 30 13.24 6.57 7.61
CA GLY A 30 13.54 7.71 8.48
C GLY A 30 12.82 9.02 8.13
N SER A 31 12.19 9.12 6.95
CA SER A 31 11.45 10.32 6.51
C SER A 31 9.94 10.12 6.46
N ALA A 32 9.47 8.87 6.29
CA ALA A 32 8.06 8.52 6.37
C ALA A 32 7.72 7.87 7.73
N PRO A 33 6.58 8.20 8.34
CA PRO A 33 6.09 7.49 9.53
C PRO A 33 5.81 6.02 9.20
N ASP A 34 5.76 5.14 10.21
CA ASP A 34 5.29 3.75 10.03
C ASP A 34 3.77 3.66 9.97
N TRP A 35 3.23 4.29 8.94
CA TRP A 35 1.81 4.29 8.64
C TRP A 35 1.29 2.88 8.32
N GLN A 36 2.15 1.98 7.82
CA GLN A 36 1.76 0.60 7.56
C GLN A 36 1.38 -0.12 8.85
N ALA A 37 2.16 0.07 9.92
CA ALA A 37 1.85 -0.47 11.24
C ALA A 37 0.56 0.14 11.80
N ALA A 38 0.43 1.48 11.72
CA ALA A 38 -0.76 2.19 12.22
C ALA A 38 -2.05 1.75 11.51
N LEU A 39 -2.07 1.70 10.17
CA LEU A 39 -3.23 1.23 9.42
C LEU A 39 -3.54 -0.24 9.73
N THR A 40 -2.52 -1.08 9.89
CA THR A 40 -2.73 -2.49 10.29
C THR A 40 -3.43 -2.61 11.64
N GLU A 41 -3.01 -1.82 12.63
CA GLU A 41 -3.64 -1.77 13.96
C GLU A 41 -5.08 -1.27 13.87
N THR A 42 -5.31 -0.20 13.11
CA THR A 42 -6.65 0.34 12.86
C THR A 42 -7.57 -0.69 12.22
N LEU A 43 -7.12 -1.43 11.21
CA LEU A 43 -7.90 -2.49 10.57
C LEU A 43 -8.22 -3.63 11.53
N SER A 44 -7.26 -4.04 12.36
CA SER A 44 -7.48 -5.05 13.41
C SER A 44 -8.57 -4.61 14.40
N ALA A 45 -8.55 -3.33 14.81
CA ALA A 45 -9.50 -2.77 15.75
C ALA A 45 -10.90 -2.55 15.14
N ARG A 46 -10.98 -2.04 13.91
CA ARG A 46 -12.26 -1.72 13.23
C ARG A 46 -12.94 -2.93 12.62
N LEU A 47 -12.19 -3.98 12.28
CA LEU A 47 -12.71 -5.19 11.60
C LEU A 47 -12.39 -6.48 12.37
N PRO A 48 -12.75 -6.59 13.67
CA PRO A 48 -12.34 -7.71 14.52
C PRO A 48 -12.93 -9.06 14.10
N SER A 49 -13.99 -9.06 13.28
CA SER A 49 -14.67 -10.27 12.78
C SER A 49 -14.36 -10.59 11.32
N THR A 50 -13.50 -9.82 10.66
CA THR A 50 -13.10 -10.05 9.27
C THR A 50 -11.73 -10.73 9.24
N THR A 51 -11.60 -11.81 8.46
CA THR A 51 -10.28 -12.38 8.15
C THR A 51 -9.61 -11.54 7.08
N ILE A 52 -8.44 -10.97 7.39
CA ILE A 52 -7.73 -10.02 6.52
C ILE A 52 -6.27 -10.46 6.34
N ALA A 53 -5.82 -10.53 5.09
CA ALA A 53 -4.42 -10.62 4.71
C ALA A 53 -3.87 -9.23 4.39
N VAL A 54 -2.96 -8.73 5.22
CA VAL A 54 -2.24 -7.47 5.01
C VAL A 54 -0.90 -7.78 4.33
N LEU A 55 -0.74 -7.32 3.09
CA LEU A 55 0.46 -7.47 2.29
C LEU A 55 1.30 -6.20 2.45
N ASN A 56 2.35 -6.27 3.27
CA ASN A 56 3.16 -5.13 3.65
C ASN A 56 4.56 -5.21 3.00
N PRO A 57 4.85 -4.36 1.99
CA PRO A 57 6.13 -4.40 1.28
C PRO A 57 7.32 -3.90 2.12
N ARG A 58 7.08 -3.22 3.25
CA ARG A 58 8.13 -2.68 4.14
C ARG A 58 8.89 -3.80 4.87
N ARG A 59 10.09 -4.12 4.36
CA ARG A 59 11.06 -5.01 5.04
C ARG A 59 11.69 -4.31 6.24
N GLY A 60 11.95 -5.08 7.30
CA GLY A 60 12.77 -4.62 8.43
C GLY A 60 14.26 -4.51 8.07
N ASN A 61 14.77 -5.39 7.20
CA ASN A 61 16.18 -5.49 6.83
C ASN A 61 16.43 -5.07 5.37
N TRP A 62 15.85 -3.96 4.92
CA TRP A 62 16.15 -3.43 3.59
C TRP A 62 17.59 -2.90 3.52
N ASP A 63 18.37 -3.37 2.55
CA ASP A 63 19.70 -2.83 2.26
C ASP A 63 19.63 -1.91 1.03
N GLY A 64 19.80 -0.61 1.26
CA GLY A 64 19.81 0.40 0.20
C GLY A 64 20.99 0.27 -0.78
N GLY A 65 21.95 -0.61 -0.50
CA GLY A 65 23.06 -0.93 -1.40
C GLY A 65 22.71 -1.86 -2.56
N TRP A 66 21.49 -2.41 -2.61
CA TRP A 66 21.11 -3.30 -3.71
C TRP A 66 21.08 -2.57 -5.06
N VAL A 67 21.76 -3.15 -6.04
CA VAL A 67 21.68 -2.69 -7.44
C VAL A 67 20.26 -2.87 -7.94
N GLN A 68 19.62 -1.76 -8.35
CA GLN A 68 18.27 -1.75 -8.93
C GLN A 68 18.32 -2.23 -10.38
N SER A 69 18.34 -3.55 -10.56
CA SER A 69 18.40 -4.20 -11.86
C SER A 69 17.66 -5.53 -11.80
N ILE A 70 17.00 -5.90 -12.90
CA ILE A 70 16.36 -7.22 -13.05
C ILE A 70 17.37 -8.38 -12.91
N HIS A 71 18.66 -8.12 -13.08
CA HIS A 71 19.73 -9.11 -12.90
C HIS A 71 20.20 -9.25 -11.44
N ASN A 72 19.76 -8.38 -10.53
CA ASN A 72 19.95 -8.56 -9.09
C ASN A 72 18.77 -9.36 -8.53
N ALA A 73 19.03 -10.61 -8.14
CA ALA A 73 17.99 -11.52 -7.66
C ALA A 73 17.21 -10.99 -6.44
N GLN A 74 17.88 -10.33 -5.49
CA GLN A 74 17.22 -9.82 -4.27
C GLN A 74 16.30 -8.64 -4.58
N PHE A 75 16.76 -7.73 -5.45
CA PHE A 75 15.94 -6.62 -5.92
C PHE A 75 14.75 -7.13 -6.75
N LYS A 76 15.00 -8.06 -7.69
CA LYS A 76 13.95 -8.66 -8.51
C LYS A 76 12.89 -9.36 -7.65
N GLU A 77 13.30 -10.14 -6.66
CA GLU A 77 12.39 -10.83 -5.74
C GLU A 77 11.49 -9.87 -4.96
N GLN A 78 12.02 -8.72 -4.50
CA GLN A 78 11.18 -7.68 -3.90
C GLN A 78 10.13 -7.17 -4.90
N VAL A 79 10.59 -6.73 -6.07
CA VAL A 79 9.72 -6.05 -7.04
C VAL A 79 8.68 -7.01 -7.60
N ASP A 80 9.05 -8.26 -7.89
CA ASP A 80 8.10 -9.31 -8.29
C ASP A 80 7.04 -9.53 -7.21
N TRP A 81 7.46 -9.66 -5.93
CA TRP A 81 6.54 -9.84 -4.81
C TRP A 81 5.56 -8.67 -4.69
N GLU A 82 6.03 -7.44 -4.83
CA GLU A 82 5.19 -6.23 -4.80
C GLU A 82 4.18 -6.21 -5.95
N LEU A 83 4.61 -6.56 -7.16
CA LEU A 83 3.74 -6.60 -8.34
C LEU A 83 2.68 -7.71 -8.21
N ASP A 84 3.07 -8.91 -7.79
CA ASP A 84 2.15 -10.04 -7.57
C ASP A 84 1.15 -9.74 -6.45
N ALA A 85 1.61 -9.15 -5.35
CA ALA A 85 0.76 -8.79 -4.22
C ALA A 85 -0.24 -7.68 -4.60
N GLN A 86 0.21 -6.64 -5.30
CA GLN A 86 -0.68 -5.61 -5.83
C GLN A 86 -1.67 -6.19 -6.82
N TYR A 87 -1.27 -7.11 -7.69
CA TYR A 87 -2.13 -7.71 -8.70
C TYR A 87 -3.26 -8.53 -8.07
N THR A 88 -2.93 -9.30 -7.03
CA THR A 88 -3.84 -10.29 -6.42
C THR A 88 -4.73 -9.75 -5.31
N CYS A 89 -4.35 -8.66 -4.63
CA CYS A 89 -5.14 -8.13 -3.51
C CYS A 89 -6.47 -7.50 -3.93
N ASP A 90 -7.43 -7.48 -3.00
CA ASP A 90 -8.76 -6.86 -3.18
C ASP A 90 -8.70 -5.33 -3.12
N VAL A 91 -7.84 -4.78 -2.25
CA VAL A 91 -7.69 -3.33 -2.03
C VAL A 91 -6.21 -2.95 -2.07
N ILE A 92 -5.88 -1.89 -2.82
CA ILE A 92 -4.56 -1.23 -2.74
C ILE A 92 -4.75 0.04 -1.93
N ALA A 93 -4.20 0.06 -0.72
CA ALA A 93 -4.13 1.25 0.12
C ALA A 93 -2.81 1.98 -0.20
N MET A 94 -2.88 3.13 -0.87
CA MET A 94 -1.71 3.89 -1.30
C MET A 94 -1.57 5.21 -0.55
N TYR A 95 -0.48 5.38 0.21
CA TYR A 95 -0.21 6.60 0.96
C TYR A 95 1.04 7.36 0.48
N PHE A 96 0.86 8.61 0.08
CA PHE A 96 1.93 9.54 -0.26
C PHE A 96 2.21 10.49 0.91
N SER A 97 3.24 10.20 1.69
CA SER A 97 3.60 11.01 2.85
C SER A 97 4.17 12.38 2.44
N PRO A 98 3.80 13.47 3.15
CA PRO A 98 4.43 14.78 2.97
C PRO A 98 5.96 14.70 3.08
N GLY A 99 6.67 15.48 2.28
CA GLY A 99 8.13 15.52 2.28
C GLY A 99 8.85 14.36 1.56
N THR A 100 8.15 13.31 1.14
CA THR A 100 8.73 12.17 0.42
C THR A 100 8.72 12.36 -1.10
N LYS A 101 9.43 11.49 -1.84
CA LYS A 101 9.41 11.45 -3.30
C LYS A 101 8.54 10.34 -3.87
N SER A 102 8.60 9.15 -3.27
CA SER A 102 7.80 7.97 -3.64
C SER A 102 7.67 7.70 -5.16
N PRO A 103 8.78 7.70 -5.94
CA PRO A 103 8.71 7.59 -7.40
C PRO A 103 8.13 6.26 -7.90
N ILE A 104 8.43 5.15 -7.21
CA ILE A 104 7.87 3.84 -7.56
C ILE A 104 6.37 3.81 -7.29
N SER A 105 5.89 4.41 -6.20
CA SER A 105 4.45 4.48 -5.93
C SER A 105 3.68 5.34 -6.93
N LEU A 106 4.31 6.33 -7.56
CA LEU A 106 3.71 7.04 -8.69
C LEU A 106 3.57 6.12 -9.93
N LEU A 107 4.52 5.23 -10.17
CA LEU A 107 4.42 4.20 -11.22
C LEU A 107 3.29 3.21 -10.91
N GLU A 108 3.21 2.74 -9.67
CA GLU A 108 2.16 1.83 -9.19
C GLU A 108 0.77 2.47 -9.29
N LEU A 109 0.64 3.76 -8.95
CA LEU A 109 -0.60 4.51 -9.12
C LEU A 109 -1.04 4.47 -10.59
N GLY A 110 -0.10 4.73 -11.52
CA GLY A 110 -0.38 4.64 -12.95
C GLY A 110 -0.79 3.24 -13.40
N LEU A 111 -0.13 2.20 -12.87
CA LEU A 111 -0.40 0.80 -13.21
C LEU A 111 -1.82 0.36 -12.79
N TYR A 112 -2.30 0.83 -11.63
CA TYR A 112 -3.58 0.41 -11.06
C TYR A 112 -4.68 1.48 -11.09
N ALA A 113 -4.47 2.64 -11.72
CA ALA A 113 -5.44 3.74 -11.71
C ALA A 113 -6.84 3.32 -12.20
N ALA A 114 -6.92 2.48 -13.23
CA ALA A 114 -8.18 2.01 -13.82
C ALA A 114 -8.72 0.72 -13.18
N SER A 115 -8.06 0.16 -12.17
CA SER A 115 -8.38 -1.16 -11.62
C SER A 115 -9.64 -1.19 -10.75
N GLY A 116 -10.06 -0.04 -10.22
CA GLY A 116 -11.17 0.06 -9.29
C GLY A 116 -10.89 -0.49 -7.88
N LYS A 117 -9.65 -0.92 -7.56
CA LYS A 117 -9.25 -1.42 -6.23
C LYS A 117 -8.39 -0.46 -5.39
N ILE A 118 -7.95 0.65 -5.96
CA ILE A 118 -7.04 1.58 -5.30
C ILE A 118 -7.78 2.65 -4.50
N VAL A 119 -7.31 2.91 -3.28
CA VAL A 119 -7.64 4.06 -2.44
C VAL A 119 -6.36 4.86 -2.25
N VAL A 120 -6.40 6.16 -2.46
CA VAL A 120 -5.20 7.02 -2.38
C VAL A 120 -5.36 8.02 -1.26
N CYS A 121 -4.33 8.17 -0.43
CA CYS A 121 -4.18 9.28 0.49
C CYS A 121 -2.94 10.11 0.12
N CYS A 122 -3.14 11.41 -0.09
CA CYS A 122 -2.07 12.33 -0.47
C CYS A 122 -2.29 13.70 0.20
N PRO A 123 -1.91 13.84 1.48
CA PRO A 123 -2.02 15.10 2.20
C PRO A 123 -1.16 16.22 1.56
N GLU A 124 -1.41 17.46 1.97
CA GLU A 124 -0.57 18.59 1.59
C GLU A 124 0.91 18.34 1.92
N GLY A 125 1.79 18.83 1.04
CA GLY A 125 3.24 18.71 1.20
C GLY A 125 3.89 17.52 0.46
N PHE A 126 3.13 16.69 -0.25
CA PHE A 126 3.71 15.78 -1.25
C PHE A 126 4.06 16.54 -2.55
N TRP A 127 5.32 16.44 -3.00
CA TRP A 127 5.89 17.27 -4.07
C TRP A 127 5.25 17.11 -5.47
N ARG A 128 4.44 16.06 -5.67
CA ARG A 128 3.70 15.77 -6.90
C ARG A 128 2.19 15.61 -6.65
N LYS A 129 1.67 16.21 -5.56
CA LYS A 129 0.25 16.15 -5.22
C LYS A 129 -0.66 16.51 -6.39
N GLY A 130 -0.38 17.60 -7.11
CA GLY A 130 -1.18 17.99 -8.28
C GLY A 130 -1.27 16.93 -9.39
N ASN A 131 -0.22 16.13 -9.62
CA ASN A 131 -0.29 15.01 -10.55
C ASN A 131 -1.16 13.88 -10.01
N VAL A 132 -1.05 13.57 -8.72
CA VAL A 132 -1.87 12.56 -8.04
C VAL A 132 -3.35 12.95 -8.10
N GLU A 133 -3.68 14.22 -7.82
CA GLU A 133 -5.04 14.77 -7.90
C GLU A 133 -5.65 14.59 -9.29
N ILE A 134 -4.91 14.96 -10.34
CA ILE A 134 -5.39 14.84 -11.73
C ILE A 134 -5.65 13.38 -12.09
N VAL A 135 -4.76 12.46 -11.72
CA VAL A 135 -4.96 11.03 -11.96
C VAL A 135 -6.17 10.52 -11.19
N CYS A 136 -6.27 10.83 -9.90
CA CYS A 136 -7.39 10.36 -9.08
C CYS A 136 -8.73 10.87 -9.61
N HIS A 137 -8.82 12.16 -9.94
CA HIS A 137 -10.00 12.75 -10.56
C HIS A 137 -10.34 12.08 -11.90
N ARG A 138 -9.34 11.88 -12.78
CA ARG A 138 -9.56 11.31 -14.11
C ARG A 138 -10.09 9.87 -14.07
N TYR A 139 -9.62 9.07 -13.12
CA TYR A 139 -9.98 7.65 -13.00
C TYR A 139 -11.06 7.38 -11.96
N GLY A 140 -11.61 8.41 -11.32
CA GLY A 140 -12.64 8.25 -10.28
C GLY A 140 -12.13 7.57 -9.01
N ILE A 141 -10.83 7.72 -8.71
CA ILE A 141 -10.20 7.16 -7.50
C ILE A 141 -10.53 8.07 -6.32
N LYS A 142 -10.96 7.49 -5.21
CA LYS A 142 -11.15 8.23 -3.95
C LYS A 142 -9.79 8.72 -3.46
N LEU A 143 -9.61 10.04 -3.49
CA LEU A 143 -8.49 10.75 -2.90
C LEU A 143 -8.88 11.23 -1.49
N CYS A 144 -8.15 10.76 -0.50
CA CYS A 144 -8.25 11.18 0.91
C CYS A 144 -7.17 12.22 1.20
N GLU A 145 -7.51 13.24 2.00
CA GLU A 145 -6.59 14.33 2.35
C GLU A 145 -5.94 14.15 3.72
N SER A 146 -6.45 13.21 4.51
CA SER A 146 -5.95 12.88 5.85
C SER A 146 -5.79 11.37 6.05
N MET A 147 -5.04 10.98 7.08
CA MET A 147 -4.90 9.56 7.47
C MET A 147 -6.24 9.00 7.98
N GLU A 148 -7.03 9.80 8.69
CA GLU A 148 -8.34 9.38 9.21
C GLU A 148 -9.31 9.02 8.07
N GLU A 149 -9.46 9.90 7.08
CA GLU A 149 -10.28 9.62 5.88
C GLU A 149 -9.78 8.39 5.11
N PHE A 150 -8.45 8.19 5.10
CA PHE A 150 -7.84 7.05 4.43
C PHE A 150 -8.15 5.73 5.15
N GLU A 151 -8.00 5.69 6.47
CA GLU A 151 -8.34 4.54 7.29
C GLU A 151 -9.83 4.19 7.16
N ASP A 152 -10.72 5.18 7.18
CA ASP A 152 -12.16 4.99 7.01
C ASP A 152 -12.49 4.39 5.65
N GLU A 153 -11.94 4.95 4.57
CA GLU A 153 -12.22 4.45 3.23
C GLU A 153 -11.66 3.05 2.99
N VAL A 154 -10.43 2.76 3.45
CA VAL A 154 -9.86 1.41 3.35
C VAL A 154 -10.69 0.40 4.15
N THR A 155 -11.13 0.78 5.36
CA THR A 155 -12.02 -0.06 6.20
C THR A 155 -13.32 -0.36 5.46
N ARG A 156 -13.96 0.68 4.90
CA ARG A 156 -15.21 0.56 4.14
C ARG A 156 -15.06 -0.38 2.94
N ARG A 157 -13.97 -0.23 2.18
CA ARG A 157 -13.67 -1.07 1.00
C ARG A 157 -13.43 -2.53 1.33
N LEU A 158 -12.90 -2.84 2.51
CA LEU A 158 -12.71 -4.22 2.97
C LEU A 158 -14.01 -4.89 3.46
N GLN A 159 -15.09 -4.12 3.64
CA GLN A 159 -16.41 -4.62 4.04
C GLN A 159 -17.36 -4.88 2.85
N GLU A 160 -17.08 -4.31 1.68
CA GLU A 160 -17.79 -4.59 0.40
C GLU A 160 -17.51 -6.01 -0.09
#